data_AF-A0A357T7N3-F1
#
_entry.id   AF-A0A357T7N3-F1
#
_cell.length_a   1.000
_cell.length_b   1.000
_cell.length_c   1.000
_cell.angle_alpha   90.00
_cell.angle_beta   90.00
_cell.angle_gamma   90.00
#
_symmetry.space_group_name_H-M   'P 1'
#
loop_
_entity.id
_entity.type
_entity.pdbx_description
1 polymer ?
#
loop_
_entity_poly.entity_id
_entity_poly.type
_entity_poly.pdbx_seq_one_letter_code
_entity_poly.pdbx_strand_id
1 'polypeptide(L)'
;MENRIMDMALHERPQERLLRYGAESLSNSELLAVILRVGTKEENIIQLSQKIITVFNGINGLLEASQEELMKIPGIKEAKASQILSMAEMAKRFQTYRSGDLYKINAPSDAADLLMVEL
;
A
#
# COMPACT_ATOMS: atom_id res chain seq x y z
N MET A 1 13.83 15.98 -16.50
CA MET A 1 13.12 15.37 -15.36
C MET A 1 13.87 14.12 -15.00
N GLU A 2 14.27 13.97 -13.74
CA GLU A 2 15.07 12.84 -13.26
C GLU A 2 14.28 11.54 -13.42
N ASN A 3 14.70 10.71 -14.38
CA ASN A 3 14.05 9.44 -14.66
C ASN A 3 14.45 8.35 -13.66
N ARG A 4 15.41 8.60 -12.76
CA ARG A 4 15.87 7.61 -11.77
C ARG A 4 15.82 8.19 -10.36
N ILE A 5 15.33 7.40 -9.43
CA ILE A 5 15.36 7.71 -7.99
C ILE A 5 16.79 7.95 -7.48
N MET A 6 17.78 7.30 -8.11
CA MET A 6 19.18 7.49 -7.74
C MET A 6 19.71 8.89 -8.05
N ASP A 7 19.06 9.63 -8.94
CA ASP A 7 19.45 11.01 -9.26
C ASP A 7 18.90 12.00 -8.22
N MET A 8 17.85 11.64 -7.47
CA MET A 8 17.32 12.43 -6.35
C MET A 8 18.33 12.50 -5.20
N ALA A 9 18.29 13.61 -4.44
CA ALA A 9 19.08 13.73 -3.23
C ALA A 9 18.75 12.58 -2.27
N LEU A 10 19.78 12.02 -1.61
CA LEU A 10 19.65 10.81 -0.79
C LEU A 10 18.50 10.91 0.23
N HIS A 11 18.29 12.08 0.82
CA HIS A 11 17.27 12.32 1.84
C HIS A 11 15.85 12.54 1.28
N GLU A 12 15.70 12.69 -0.04
CA GLU A 12 14.42 12.82 -0.72
C GLU A 12 13.91 11.48 -1.26
N ARG A 13 14.81 10.49 -1.40
CA ARG A 13 14.46 9.15 -1.86
C ARG A 13 13.50 8.47 -0.88
N PRO A 14 12.48 7.75 -1.37
CA PRO A 14 11.39 7.26 -0.52
C PRO A 14 11.84 6.41 0.67
N GLN A 15 12.78 5.48 0.46
CA GLN A 15 13.21 4.56 1.52
C GLN A 15 13.99 5.30 2.62
N GLU A 16 14.87 6.20 2.24
CA GLU A 16 15.68 7.01 3.14
C GLU A 16 14.82 8.02 3.88
N ARG A 17 13.84 8.62 3.19
CA ARG A 17 12.88 9.56 3.78
C ARG A 17 11.97 8.85 4.80
N LEU A 18 11.51 7.63 4.48
CA LEU A 18 10.76 6.77 5.40
C LEU A 18 11.54 6.47 6.69
N LEU A 19 12.83 6.09 6.56
CA LEU A 19 13.67 5.76 7.70
C LEU A 19 14.03 6.99 8.55
N ARG A 20 14.09 8.17 7.93
CA ARG A 20 14.51 9.41 8.60
C ARG A 20 13.36 10.18 9.23
N TYR A 21 12.20 10.23 8.58
CA TYR A 21 11.08 11.10 8.95
C TYR A 21 9.76 10.34 9.16
N GLY A 22 9.77 9.00 9.10
CA GLY A 22 8.58 8.19 9.34
C GLY A 22 7.67 8.04 8.13
N ALA A 23 6.72 7.12 8.24
CA ALA A 23 5.77 6.78 7.17
C ALA A 23 4.78 7.90 6.88
N GLU A 24 4.43 8.69 7.89
CA GLU A 24 3.57 9.87 7.83
C GLU A 24 4.12 10.97 6.91
N SER A 25 5.43 10.95 6.64
CA SER A 25 6.08 11.92 5.76
C SER A 25 5.98 11.55 4.27
N LEU A 26 5.44 10.37 3.95
CA LEU A 26 5.31 9.85 2.59
C LEU A 26 3.86 9.89 2.13
N SER A 27 3.66 10.15 0.84
CA SER A 27 2.37 9.93 0.20
C SER A 27 2.09 8.43 0.01
N ASN A 28 0.83 8.09 -0.29
CA ASN A 28 0.43 6.72 -0.62
C ASN A 28 1.25 6.12 -1.78
N SER A 29 1.58 6.92 -2.81
CA SER A 29 2.39 6.47 -3.93
C SER A 29 3.85 6.28 -3.55
N GLU A 30 4.38 7.08 -2.61
CA GLU A 30 5.74 6.91 -2.10
C GLU A 30 5.85 5.68 -1.18
N LEU A 31 4.86 5.41 -0.35
CA LEU A 31 4.80 4.18 0.45
C LEU A 31 4.77 2.93 -0.44
N LEU A 32 3.92 2.94 -1.47
CA LEU A 32 3.88 1.86 -2.45
C LEU A 32 5.21 1.75 -3.21
N ALA A 33 5.87 2.87 -3.50
CA ALA A 33 7.16 2.87 -4.16
C ALA A 33 8.27 2.20 -3.34
N VAL A 34 8.25 2.36 -2.01
CA VAL A 34 9.16 1.64 -1.11
C VAL A 34 8.94 0.13 -1.19
N ILE A 35 7.69 -0.32 -1.22
CA ILE A 35 7.34 -1.75 -1.30
C ILE A 35 7.80 -2.35 -2.64
N LEU A 36 7.54 -1.66 -3.75
CA LEU A 36 7.83 -2.17 -5.09
C LEU A 36 9.30 -2.01 -5.51
N ARG A 37 10.05 -1.13 -4.83
CA ARG A 37 11.51 -0.87 -4.93
C ARG A 37 12.03 -0.31 -6.26
N VAL A 38 11.56 -0.81 -7.40
CA VAL A 38 12.13 -0.51 -8.72
C VAL A 38 11.04 -0.18 -9.72
N GLY A 39 11.26 0.86 -10.51
CA GLY A 39 10.37 1.30 -11.58
C GLY A 39 10.39 0.37 -12.79
N THR A 40 10.16 0.94 -13.97
CA THR A 40 10.36 0.29 -15.26
C THR A 40 11.50 0.98 -16.02
N LYS A 41 11.66 0.68 -17.31
CA LYS A 41 12.57 1.45 -18.16
C LYS A 41 12.00 2.82 -18.53
N GLU A 42 10.68 2.92 -18.56
CA GLU A 42 9.90 4.05 -19.03
C GLU A 42 9.52 5.02 -17.90
N GLU A 43 9.28 4.51 -16.70
CA GLU A 43 8.83 5.30 -15.55
C GLU A 43 9.58 4.92 -14.26
N ASN A 44 9.90 5.91 -13.44
CA ASN A 44 10.48 5.65 -12.12
C ASN A 44 9.43 5.05 -11.17
N ILE A 45 9.88 4.51 -10.03
CA ILE A 45 8.99 3.76 -9.14
C ILE A 45 7.90 4.65 -8.49
N ILE A 46 8.17 5.93 -8.27
CA ILE A 46 7.17 6.87 -7.73
C ILE A 46 6.07 7.11 -8.78
N GLN A 47 6.46 7.32 -10.04
CA GLN A 47 5.53 7.49 -11.16
C GLN A 47 4.66 6.24 -11.37
N LEU A 48 5.28 5.05 -11.40
CA LEU A 48 4.56 3.78 -11.52
C LEU A 48 3.56 3.62 -10.36
N SER A 49 3.99 3.91 -9.13
CA SER A 49 3.14 3.79 -7.94
C SER A 49 1.98 4.79 -7.97
N GLN A 50 2.22 6.02 -8.42
CA GLN A 50 1.16 7.02 -8.60
C GLN A 50 0.13 6.55 -9.62
N LYS A 51 0.58 6.00 -10.76
CA LYS A 51 -0.29 5.43 -11.80
C LYS A 51 -1.14 4.28 -11.28
N ILE A 52 -0.56 3.37 -10.49
CA ILE A 52 -1.29 2.27 -9.84
C ILE A 52 -2.41 2.83 -8.96
N ILE A 53 -2.07 3.74 -8.05
CA ILE A 53 -3.06 4.35 -7.14
C ILE A 53 -4.18 5.05 -7.92
N THR A 54 -3.85 5.75 -9.01
CA THR A 54 -4.86 6.42 -9.85
C THR A 54 -5.76 5.41 -10.56
N VAL A 55 -5.22 4.34 -11.15
CA VAL A 55 -6.00 3.31 -11.86
C VAL A 55 -7.04 2.64 -10.96
N PHE A 56 -6.68 2.43 -9.69
CA PHE A 56 -7.56 1.81 -8.69
C PHE A 56 -8.33 2.84 -7.84
N ASN A 57 -8.37 4.11 -8.22
CA ASN A 57 -9.10 5.17 -7.52
C ASN A 57 -8.74 5.30 -6.02
N GLY A 58 -7.47 5.12 -5.67
CA GLY A 58 -6.97 5.21 -4.30
C GLY A 58 -6.49 3.88 -3.71
N ILE A 59 -6.10 3.91 -2.43
CA ILE A 59 -5.63 2.70 -1.72
C ILE A 59 -6.76 1.68 -1.58
N ASN A 60 -7.99 2.11 -1.29
CA ASN A 60 -9.10 1.18 -1.05
C ASN A 60 -9.38 0.30 -2.27
N GLY A 61 -9.40 0.86 -3.49
CA GLY A 61 -9.54 0.03 -4.69
C GLY A 61 -8.32 -0.84 -4.96
N LEU A 62 -7.12 -0.41 -4.55
CA LEU A 62 -5.91 -1.24 -4.65
C LEU A 62 -5.98 -2.48 -3.74
N LEU A 63 -6.65 -2.39 -2.58
CA LEU A 63 -6.85 -3.52 -1.67
C LEU A 63 -7.78 -4.61 -2.23
N GLU A 64 -8.63 -4.25 -3.19
CA GLU A 64 -9.57 -5.16 -3.86
C GLU A 64 -9.12 -5.61 -5.25
N ALA A 65 -7.96 -5.13 -5.72
CA ALA A 65 -7.46 -5.40 -7.06
C ALA A 65 -7.16 -6.90 -7.29
N SER A 66 -7.58 -7.44 -8.43
CA SER A 66 -7.21 -8.80 -8.83
C SER A 66 -5.80 -8.86 -9.45
N GLN A 67 -5.21 -10.06 -9.50
CA GLN A 67 -3.95 -10.29 -10.20
C GLN A 67 -4.04 -9.86 -11.69
N GLU A 68 -5.13 -10.22 -12.37
CA GLU A 68 -5.35 -9.89 -13.77
C GLU A 68 -5.44 -8.38 -13.99
N GLU A 69 -6.10 -7.66 -13.09
CA GLU A 69 -6.20 -6.20 -13.16
C GLU A 69 -4.83 -5.53 -12.96
N LEU A 70 -4.08 -5.97 -11.95
CA LEU A 70 -2.72 -5.48 -11.69
C LEU A 70 -1.81 -5.70 -12.89
N MET A 71 -1.85 -6.89 -13.50
CA MET A 71 -0.99 -7.25 -14.63
C MET A 71 -1.39 -6.55 -15.95
N LYS A 72 -2.55 -5.89 -16.03
CA LYS A 72 -2.89 -4.99 -17.15
C LYS A 72 -2.08 -3.70 -17.13
N ILE A 73 -1.52 -3.31 -15.98
CA ILE A 73 -0.70 -2.10 -15.86
C ILE A 73 0.70 -2.39 -16.44
N PRO A 74 1.15 -1.64 -17.46
CA PRO A 74 2.51 -1.78 -17.98
C PRO A 74 3.53 -1.60 -16.86
N GLY A 75 4.49 -2.53 -16.77
CA GLY A 75 5.49 -2.52 -15.70
C GLY A 75 5.18 -3.38 -14.48
N ILE A 76 3.98 -3.96 -14.41
CA ILE A 76 3.60 -4.92 -13.37
C ILE A 76 3.56 -6.32 -13.96
N LYS A 77 4.35 -7.20 -13.34
CA LYS A 77 4.39 -8.64 -13.59
C LYS A 77 4.18 -9.36 -12.26
N GLU A 78 4.24 -10.69 -12.28
CA GLU A 78 4.00 -11.56 -11.13
C GLU A 78 4.69 -11.08 -9.85
N ALA A 79 5.96 -10.67 -9.92
CA ALA A 79 6.69 -10.19 -8.74
C ALA A 79 6.08 -8.94 -8.07
N LYS A 80 5.69 -7.92 -8.86
CA LYS A 80 5.08 -6.70 -8.30
C LYS A 80 3.60 -6.93 -7.95
N ALA A 81 2.90 -7.74 -8.74
CA ALA A 81 1.52 -8.12 -8.44
C ALA A 81 1.44 -8.87 -7.10
N SER A 82 2.33 -9.85 -6.87
CA SER A 82 2.35 -10.61 -5.61
C SER A 82 2.69 -9.74 -4.40
N GLN A 83 3.57 -8.73 -4.55
CA GLN A 83 3.83 -7.76 -3.48
C GLN A 83 2.57 -6.97 -3.10
N ILE A 84 1.83 -6.47 -4.09
CA ILE A 84 0.60 -5.69 -3.87
C ILE A 84 -0.48 -6.57 -3.24
N LEU A 85 -0.70 -7.77 -3.78
CA LEU A 85 -1.69 -8.71 -3.23
C LEU A 85 -1.34 -9.12 -1.80
N SER A 86 -0.05 -9.36 -1.51
CA SER A 86 0.39 -9.69 -0.15
C SER A 86 0.17 -8.52 0.82
N MET A 87 0.50 -7.30 0.40
CA MET A 87 0.24 -6.09 1.19
C MET A 87 -1.27 -5.92 1.47
N ALA A 88 -2.10 -6.09 0.44
CA ALA A 88 -3.54 -5.98 0.57
C ALA A 88 -4.13 -7.01 1.54
N GLU A 89 -3.72 -8.27 1.41
CA GLU A 89 -4.13 -9.34 2.31
C GLU A 89 -3.66 -9.09 3.75
N MET A 90 -2.42 -8.61 3.95
CA MET A 90 -1.94 -8.24 5.28
C MET A 90 -2.76 -7.11 5.89
N ALA A 91 -3.14 -6.09 5.11
CA ALA A 91 -4.00 -5.01 5.58
C ALA A 91 -5.38 -5.54 6.02
N LYS A 92 -6.01 -6.40 5.21
CA LYS A 92 -7.28 -7.07 5.55
C LYS A 92 -7.16 -7.90 6.83
N ARG A 93 -6.08 -8.66 6.96
CA ARG A 93 -5.79 -9.42 8.18
C ARG A 93 -5.59 -8.52 9.38
N PHE A 94 -4.86 -7.42 9.28
CA PHE A 94 -4.65 -6.53 10.43
C PHE A 94 -5.94 -5.85 10.90
N GLN A 95 -6.86 -5.50 9.99
CA GLN A 95 -8.17 -4.97 10.36
C GLN A 95 -9.03 -6.00 11.10
N THR A 96 -8.95 -7.26 10.68
CA THR A 96 -9.72 -8.37 11.28
C THR A 96 -9.01 -9.02 12.46
N TYR A 97 -7.70 -8.81 12.59
CA TYR A 97 -6.86 -9.26 13.70
C TYR A 97 -7.11 -8.36 14.91
N ARG A 98 -8.29 -8.54 15.50
CA ARG A 98 -8.55 -8.09 16.86
C ARG A 98 -7.61 -8.88 17.75
N SER A 99 -6.68 -8.15 18.36
CA SER A 99 -5.64 -8.60 19.28
C SER A 99 -6.14 -9.73 20.18
N GLY A 100 -5.29 -10.69 20.50
CA GLY A 100 -5.60 -11.92 21.25
C GLY A 100 -6.21 -11.77 22.67
N ASP A 101 -6.83 -10.65 22.99
CA ASP A 101 -7.78 -10.52 24.08
C ASP A 101 -9.16 -10.95 23.56
N LEU A 102 -9.63 -12.09 24.08
CA LEU A 102 -11.01 -12.52 23.93
C LEU A 102 -11.94 -11.34 24.27
N TYR A 103 -12.64 -10.79 23.27
CA TYR A 103 -13.68 -9.80 23.51
C TYR A 103 -14.70 -10.42 24.47
N LYS A 104 -14.74 -9.96 25.73
CA LYS A 104 -15.80 -10.31 26.66
C LYS A 104 -17.01 -9.46 26.29
N ILE A 105 -17.97 -10.08 25.61
CA ILE A 105 -19.29 -9.51 25.41
C ILE A 105 -20.04 -9.66 26.73
N ASN A 106 -20.13 -8.58 27.50
CA ASN A 106 -20.91 -8.51 28.74
C ASN A 106 -22.22 -7.74 28.54
N ALA A 107 -22.30 -6.92 27.48
CA ALA A 107 -23.49 -6.16 27.11
C ALA A 107 -23.70 -6.13 25.59
N PRO A 108 -24.94 -5.91 25.11
CA PRO A 108 -25.23 -5.74 23.69
C PRO A 108 -24.43 -4.62 23.01
N SER A 109 -24.01 -3.59 23.75
CA SER A 109 -23.13 -2.53 23.27
C SER A 109 -21.76 -3.05 22.85
N ASP A 110 -21.20 -4.03 23.56
CA ASP A 110 -19.87 -4.57 23.24
C ASP A 110 -19.85 -5.27 21.87
N ALA A 111 -20.97 -5.89 21.49
CA ALA A 111 -21.15 -6.49 20.17
C ALA A 111 -21.45 -5.43 19.09
N ALA A 112 -22.20 -4.37 19.44
CA ALA A 112 -22.44 -3.25 18.54
C ALA A 112 -21.11 -2.55 18.20
N ASP A 113 -20.29 -2.22 19.20
CA ASP A 113 -18.97 -1.61 19.01
C ASP A 113 -18.01 -2.52 18.23
N LEU A 114 -18.21 -3.84 18.32
CA LEU A 114 -17.44 -4.81 17.54
C LEU A 114 -17.85 -4.86 16.06
N LEU A 115 -19.11 -4.63 15.75
CA LEU A 115 -19.66 -4.82 14.40
C LEU A 115 -19.94 -3.50 13.66
N MET A 116 -20.02 -2.37 14.37
CA MET A 116 -20.37 -1.06 13.81
C MET A 116 -19.13 -0.19 13.49
N VAL A 117 -17.93 -0.77 13.41
CA VAL A 117 -16.71 -0.05 12.97
C VAL A 117 -16.75 0.29 11.47
N GLU A 118 -17.75 -0.21 10.73
CA GLU A 118 -17.98 0.13 9.32
C GLU A 118 -19.13 1.13 9.17
N LEU A 119 -18.88 2.42 9.43
CA LEU A 119 -19.60 3.54 8.81
C LEU A 119 -18.67 4.74 8.60
#